data_AF-A0A8E7AZX3-F1
#
_entry.id   AF-A0A8E7AZX3-F1
#
_cell.length_a   1.000
_cell.length_b   1.000
_cell.length_c   1.000
_cell.angle_alpha   90.00
_cell.angle_beta   90.00
_cell.angle_gamma   90.00
#
_symmetry.space_group_name_H-M   'P 1'
#
loop_
_entity.id
_entity.type
_entity.pdbx_description
1 polymer ?
#
loop_
_entity_poly.entity_id
_entity_poly.type
_entity_poly.pdbx_seq_one_letter_code
_entity_poly.pdbx_strand_id
1 'polypeptide(L)' 'MEAEPDPRENIGKPYERGMLPYGGGVGRGGLISFVVTKEEFDEKMRRLKTIKW' A
#
# COMPACT_ATOMS: atom_id res chain seq x y z
N MET A 1 -9.95 -0.79 19.71
CA MET A 1 -9.12 -0.49 18.53
C MET A 1 -9.31 -1.65 17.58
N GLU A 2 -10.06 -1.47 16.50
CA GLU A 2 -10.04 -2.43 15.40
C GLU A 2 -8.61 -2.41 14.84
N ALA A 3 -7.96 -3.57 14.79
CA ALA A 3 -6.68 -3.67 14.11
C ALA A 3 -6.95 -3.43 12.62
N GLU A 4 -6.28 -2.45 12.00
CA GLU A 4 -6.31 -2.33 10.55
C GLU A 4 -5.82 -3.66 9.96
N PRO A 5 -6.56 -4.29 9.02
CA PRO A 5 -6.15 -5.55 8.42
C PRO A 5 -4.80 -5.37 7.71
N ASP A 6 -3.91 -6.37 7.80
CA ASP A 6 -2.60 -6.28 7.16
C ASP A 6 -2.80 -6.23 5.63
N PRO A 7 -2.45 -5.12 4.96
CA PRO A 7 -2.66 -4.99 3.52
C PRO A 7 -1.92 -6.08 2.72
N ARG A 8 -0.90 -6.74 3.29
CA ARG A 8 -0.19 -7.85 2.65
C ARG A 8 -1.09 -9.04 2.36
N GLU A 9 -2.18 -9.20 3.09
CA GLU A 9 -3.19 -10.24 2.84
C GLU A 9 -3.91 -10.04 1.49
N ASN A 10 -3.77 -8.89 0.84
CA ASN A 10 -4.39 -8.60 -0.45
C ASN A 10 -3.55 -9.06 -1.65
N ILE A 11 -2.28 -9.43 -1.46
CA ILE A 11 -1.42 -9.88 -2.55
C ILE A 11 -2.01 -11.14 -3.20
N GLY A 12 -2.07 -11.14 -4.53
CA GLY A 12 -2.64 -12.22 -5.34
C GLY A 12 -4.17 -12.19 -5.47
N LYS A 13 -4.88 -11.32 -4.74
CA LYS A 13 -6.33 -11.13 -4.91
C LYS A 13 -6.63 -10.19 -6.09
N PRO A 14 -7.79 -10.33 -6.75
CA PRO A 14 -8.27 -9.33 -7.69
C PRO A 14 -8.36 -7.96 -7.02
N TYR A 15 -7.95 -6.91 -7.73
CA TYR A 15 -8.02 -5.56 -7.21
C TYR A 15 -9.46 -5.05 -7.15
N GLU A 16 -9.86 -4.59 -5.97
CA GLU A 16 -11.06 -3.79 -5.77
C GLU A 16 -10.70 -2.42 -5.19
N ARG A 17 -11.53 -1.42 -5.51
CA ARG A 17 -11.31 -0.06 -5.04
C ARG A 17 -11.35 -0.03 -3.51
N GLY A 18 -10.29 0.48 -2.91
CA GLY A 18 -10.13 0.56 -1.45
C GLY A 18 -9.19 -0.50 -0.85
N MET A 19 -8.78 -1.52 -1.62
CA MET A 19 -7.85 -2.55 -1.13
C MET A 19 -6.39 -2.09 -0.98
N LEU A 20 -6.04 -0.95 -1.59
CA LEU A 20 -4.67 -0.38 -1.59
C LEU A 20 -4.67 1.05 -1.03
N PRO A 21 -5.01 1.25 0.26
CA PRO A 21 -5.22 2.59 0.84
C PRO A 21 -3.97 3.46 0.84
N TYR A 22 -2.79 2.87 0.99
CA TYR A 22 -1.49 3.57 1.01
C TYR A 22 -0.71 3.42 -0.30
N GLY A 23 -1.33 2.79 -1.31
CA GLY A 23 -0.73 2.48 -2.60
C GLY A 23 -0.38 1.00 -2.77
N GLY A 24 0.17 0.69 -3.94
CA GLY A 24 0.47 -0.67 -4.36
C GLY A 24 0.50 -0.77 -5.88
N GLY A 25 0.55 -2.00 -6.38
CA GLY A 25 0.54 -2.27 -7.81
C GLY A 25 -0.36 -3.44 -8.15
N VAL A 26 -0.95 -3.36 -9.34
CA VAL A 26 -1.74 -4.43 -9.94
C VAL A 26 -0.95 -4.99 -11.12
N GLY A 27 -0.75 -6.30 -11.12
CA GLY A 27 -0.04 -7.02 -12.17
C GLY A 27 -0.94 -7.45 -13.32
N ARG A 28 -0.38 -8.29 -14.20
CA ARG A 28 -1.11 -8.89 -15.32
C ARG A 28 -2.26 -9.75 -14.78
N GLY A 29 -3.45 -9.57 -15.32
CA GLY A 29 -4.66 -10.28 -14.88
C GLY A 29 -5.45 -9.58 -13.76
N GLY A 30 -5.10 -8.32 -13.42
CA GLY A 30 -5.86 -7.54 -12.44
C GLY A 30 -5.63 -7.96 -10.99
N LEU A 31 -4.61 -8.80 -10.74
CA LEU A 31 -4.25 -9.27 -9.40
C LEU A 31 -3.27 -8.30 -8.75
N ILE A 32 -3.44 -8.06 -7.46
CA ILE A 32 -2.54 -7.23 -6.66
C ILE A 32 -1.16 -7.91 -6.61
N SER A 33 -0.14 -7.22 -7.10
CA SER A 33 1.24 -7.73 -7.17
C SER A 33 2.09 -7.30 -5.98
N PHE A 34 1.84 -6.10 -5.46
CA PHE A 34 2.44 -5.61 -4.22
C PHE A 34 1.53 -4.58 -3.55
N VAL A 35 1.73 -4.40 -2.25
CA VAL A 35 1.01 -3.41 -1.44
C VAL A 35 2.01 -2.52 -0.73
N VAL A 36 1.62 -1.28 -0.46
CA VAL A 36 2.38 -0.38 0.41
C VAL A 36 1.71 -0.40 1.78
N THR A 37 2.47 -0.67 2.85
CA THR A 37 1.91 -0.60 4.20
C THR A 37 1.87 0.84 4.71
N LYS A 38 1.11 1.06 5.79
CA LYS A 38 1.05 2.35 6.46
C LYS A 38 2.44 2.81 6.90
N GLU A 39 3.23 1.91 7.48
CA GLU A 39 4.58 2.20 7.96
C GLU A 39 5.51 2.63 6.82
N GLU A 40 5.47 1.92 5.68
CA GLU A 40 6.28 2.27 4.50
C GLU A 40 5.88 3.62 3.91
N PHE A 41 4.58 3.90 3.87
CA PHE A 41 4.05 5.18 3.41
C PHE A 41 4.50 6.33 4.33
N ASP A 42 4.30 6.18 5.64
CA ASP A 42 4.68 7.18 6.63
C ASP A 42 6.18 7.46 6.61
N GLU A 43 6.99 6.41 6.47
CA GLU A 43 8.44 6.55 6.33
C GLU A 43 8.81 7.35 5.08
N LYS A 44 8.23 7.01 3.92
CA LYS A 44 8.46 7.73 2.66
C LYS A 44 8.04 9.18 2.75
N MET A 45 6.88 9.47 3.35
CA MET A 45 6.40 10.83 3.54
C MET A 45 7.29 11.63 4.49
N ARG A 46 7.81 11.01 5.55
CA ARG A 46 8.80 11.63 6.42
C ARG A 46 10.08 11.99 5.66
N ARG A 47 10.59 11.07 4.83
CA ARG A 47 11.78 11.33 3.98
C ARG A 47 11.52 12.46 2.98
N LEU A 48 10.36 12.48 2.33
CA LEU A 48 9.97 13.55 1.41
C LEU A 48 9.97 14.93 2.10
N LYS A 49 9.45 15.03 3.33
CA LYS A 49 9.47 16.27 4.11
C LYS A 49 10.88 16.77 4.45
N THR A 50 11.87 15.88 4.48
CA THR A 50 13.27 16.26 4.77
C THR A 50 14.04 16.74 3.54
N ILE A 51 13.49 16.55 2.33
CA ILE A 51 14.08 17.08 1.10
C ILE A 51 13.76 18.59 1.04
N LYS A 52 14.74 19.42 1.40
CA LYS A 52 14.72 20.85 1.10
C LYS A 52 15.16 21.05 -0.35
N TRP A 53 14.33 21.72 -1.13
CA TRP A 53 14.66 22.20 -2.47
C TRP A 53 15.49 23.49 -2.39
#